data_AF-A0A8X7TLB3-F1
#
_entry.id   AF-A0A8X7TLB3-F1
#
_cell.length_a   1.000
_cell.length_b   1.000
_cell.length_c   1.000
_cell.angle_alpha   90.00
_cell.angle_beta   90.00
_cell.angle_gamma   90.00
#
_symmetry.space_group_name_H-M   'P 1'
#
loop_
_entity.id
_entity.type
_entity.pdbx_description
1 polymer ?
#
loop_
_entity_poly.entity_id
_entity_poly.type
_entity_poly.pdbx_seq_one_letter_code
_entity_poly.pdbx_strand_id
1 'polypeptide(L)'
;MASRHRVRLPCIQIIKTATVPASLCNRESTKQFHNSKIKFPLVLRKVRPPTRKLKTTYKAPKPNLSCKTSLYMILYSSLSTRDQISVLVPQSL
;
A
#
# COMPACT_ATOMS: atom_id res chain seq x y z
N MET A 1 25.74 -3.43 -2.81
CA MET A 1 26.92 -3.87 -3.57
C MET A 1 26.70 -3.83 -5.08
N ALA A 2 25.70 -4.53 -5.64
CA ALA A 2 25.49 -4.55 -7.10
C ALA A 2 25.21 -3.17 -7.74
N SER A 3 24.24 -2.38 -7.27
CA SER A 3 23.95 -1.08 -7.91
C SER A 3 25.03 -0.02 -7.62
N ARG A 4 25.38 0.16 -6.33
CA ARG A 4 26.30 1.23 -5.89
C ARG A 4 27.77 0.96 -6.24
N HIS A 5 28.17 -0.32 -6.31
CA HIS A 5 29.58 -0.72 -6.50
C HIS A 5 29.77 -1.71 -7.66
N ARG A 6 28.71 -2.04 -8.43
CA ARG A 6 28.77 -2.90 -9.63
C ARG A 6 29.38 -4.30 -9.43
N VAL A 7 29.23 -4.86 -8.23
CA VAL A 7 29.81 -6.17 -7.86
C VAL A 7 28.84 -7.32 -8.14
N ARG A 8 29.36 -8.44 -8.67
CA ARG A 8 28.62 -9.70 -8.90
C ARG A 8 28.76 -10.66 -7.71
N LEU A 9 27.83 -11.62 -7.57
CA LEU A 9 27.80 -12.60 -6.49
C LEU A 9 29.16 -13.30 -6.20
N PRO A 10 29.87 -13.87 -7.19
CA PRO A 10 31.11 -14.60 -6.92
C PRO A 10 32.24 -13.72 -6.34
N CYS A 11 32.13 -12.40 -6.47
CA CYS A 11 33.13 -11.46 -6.00
C CYS A 11 32.89 -11.00 -4.54
N ILE A 12 31.78 -11.40 -3.91
CA ILE A 12 31.42 -10.96 -2.55
C ILE A 12 31.76 -12.07 -1.55
N GLN A 13 32.52 -11.71 -0.52
CA GLN A 13 32.78 -12.57 0.63
C GLN A 13 32.23 -11.90 1.89
N ILE A 14 31.43 -12.63 2.67
CA ILE A 14 30.86 -12.14 3.93
C ILE A 14 31.70 -12.72 5.07
N ILE A 15 32.39 -11.85 5.80
CA ILE A 15 33.33 -12.27 6.85
C ILE A 15 32.58 -12.59 8.16
N LYS A 16 31.66 -11.71 8.58
CA LYS A 16 30.85 -11.90 9.79
C LYS A 16 29.50 -11.21 9.65
N THR A 17 28.44 -11.88 10.09
CA THR A 17 27.11 -11.31 10.28
C THR A 17 26.78 -11.35 11.76
N ALA A 18 26.19 -10.28 12.28
CA ALA A 18 25.77 -10.18 13.66
C ALA A 18 24.52 -9.30 13.78
N THR A 19 23.68 -9.61 14.74
CA THR A 19 22.57 -8.74 15.15
C THR A 19 23.12 -7.65 16.06
N VAL A 20 22.81 -6.39 15.75
CA VAL A 20 23.29 -5.23 16.50
C VAL A 20 22.09 -4.53 17.14
N PRO A 21 22.13 -4.20 18.44
CA PRO A 21 21.05 -3.46 19.10
C PRO A 21 20.98 -2.02 18.58
N ALA A 22 19.79 -1.40 18.65
CA ALA A 22 19.53 -0.08 18.09
C ALA A 22 20.46 1.03 18.61
N SER A 23 20.95 0.91 19.84
CA SER A 23 21.89 1.87 20.46
C SER A 23 23.29 1.84 19.83
N LEU A 24 23.72 0.70 19.28
CA LEU A 24 25.07 0.48 18.74
C LEU A 24 25.14 0.60 17.21
N CYS A 25 24.03 0.96 16.55
CA CYS A 25 23.99 1.16 15.11
C CYS A 25 24.75 2.43 14.71
N ASN A 26 25.84 2.31 13.95
CA ASN A 26 26.65 3.48 13.55
C ASN A 26 26.08 4.28 12.36
N ARG A 27 25.34 3.64 11.45
CA ARG A 27 24.89 4.24 10.18
C ARG A 27 23.70 5.19 10.35
N GLU A 28 23.83 6.44 9.92
CA GLU A 28 22.81 7.48 10.04
C GLU A 28 21.47 7.11 9.36
N SER A 29 21.53 6.52 8.16
CA SER A 29 20.34 6.07 7.42
C SER A 29 19.57 4.94 8.11
N THR A 30 20.19 4.22 9.04
CA THR A 30 19.51 3.22 9.88
C THR A 30 18.99 3.85 11.15
N LYS A 31 19.74 4.79 11.75
CA LYS A 31 19.35 5.51 12.98
C LYS A 31 18.01 6.23 12.86
N GLN A 32 17.71 6.77 11.68
CA GLN A 32 16.45 7.49 11.41
C GLN A 32 15.19 6.65 11.67
N PHE A 33 15.28 5.32 11.72
CA PHE A 33 14.15 4.40 11.89
C PHE A 33 13.96 3.86 13.32
N HIS A 34 14.81 4.23 14.29
CA HIS A 34 14.74 3.67 15.66
C HIS A 34 13.64 4.30 16.53
N ASN A 35 13.03 5.41 16.11
CA ASN A 35 11.97 6.04 16.88
C ASN A 35 10.63 5.31 16.68
N SER A 36 10.02 4.81 17.76
CA SER A 36 8.73 4.08 17.69
C SER A 36 7.53 4.94 17.26
N LYS A 37 7.68 6.26 17.18
CA LYS A 37 6.62 7.22 16.83
C LYS A 37 6.60 7.61 15.34
N ILE A 38 7.44 7.01 14.49
CA ILE A 38 7.55 7.39 13.08
C ILE A 38 6.31 6.95 12.30
N LYS A 39 5.76 7.85 11.47
CA LYS A 39 4.66 7.57 10.54
C LYS A 39 5.08 8.03 9.14
N PHE A 40 4.87 7.17 8.14
CA PHE A 40 5.14 7.51 6.74
C PHE A 40 3.83 7.79 6.01
N PRO A 41 3.60 9.01 5.50
CA PRO A 41 2.44 9.28 4.67
C PRO A 41 2.60 8.57 3.32
N LEU A 42 1.54 7.89 2.88
CA LEU A 42 1.48 7.29 1.55
C LEU A 42 1.01 8.34 0.53
N VAL A 43 1.92 9.22 0.13
CA VAL A 43 1.63 10.35 -0.78
C VAL A 43 1.20 9.86 -2.16
N LEU A 44 1.85 8.80 -2.67
CA LEU A 44 1.56 8.23 -3.97
C LEU A 44 1.29 6.72 -3.83
N ARG A 45 0.04 6.31 -4.05
CA ARG A 45 -0.33 4.90 -4.10
C ARG A 45 -0.47 4.46 -5.56
N LYS A 46 0.54 3.74 -6.07
CA LYS A 46 0.46 3.13 -7.40
C LYS A 46 -0.62 2.06 -7.40
N VAL A 47 -1.71 2.30 -8.12
CA VAL A 47 -2.80 1.32 -8.27
C VAL A 47 -2.24 0.10 -9.01
N ARG A 48 -2.28 -1.05 -8.35
CA ARG A 48 -1.97 -2.36 -8.93
C ARG A 48 -3.20 -3.24 -8.79
N PRO A 49 -3.65 -3.93 -9.85
CA PRO A 49 -4.71 -4.91 -9.72
C PRO A 49 -4.26 -6.03 -8.76
N PRO A 50 -5.14 -6.57 -7.91
CA PRO A 50 -4.77 -7.56 -6.89
C PRO A 50 -4.32 -8.90 -7.51
N THR A 51 -4.82 -9.23 -8.70
CA THR A 51 -4.44 -10.43 -9.44
C THR A 51 -4.12 -10.10 -10.89
N ARG A 52 -3.28 -10.93 -11.54
CA ARG A 52 -2.90 -10.75 -12.94
C ARG A 52 -4.09 -10.80 -13.89
N LYS A 53 -5.10 -11.63 -13.60
CA LYS A 53 -6.32 -11.80 -14.41
C LYS A 53 -7.15 -10.52 -14.53
N LEU A 54 -7.11 -9.67 -13.50
CA LEU A 54 -7.88 -8.42 -13.43
C LEU A 54 -7.15 -7.22 -14.06
N LYS A 55 -5.95 -7.44 -14.61
CA LYS A 55 -5.19 -6.41 -15.34
C LYS A 55 -5.84 -6.19 -16.70
N THR A 56 -6.44 -5.03 -16.91
CA THR A 56 -6.97 -4.60 -18.21
C THR A 56 -6.08 -3.53 -18.83
N THR A 57 -6.09 -3.42 -20.16
CA THR A 57 -5.35 -2.37 -20.91
C THR A 57 -5.94 -0.99 -20.66
N TYR A 58 -7.26 -0.89 -20.58
CA TYR A 58 -7.98 0.35 -20.34
C TYR A 58 -8.95 0.23 -19.17
N LYS A 59 -9.12 1.34 -18.44
CA LYS A 59 -10.16 1.57 -17.44
C LYS A 59 -10.66 3.00 -17.65
N ALA A 60 -11.96 3.16 -17.81
CA ALA A 60 -12.59 4.47 -17.97
C ALA A 60 -12.35 5.43 -16.79
N PRO A 61 -12.44 4.99 -15.51
CA PRO A 61 -12.18 5.90 -14.40
C PRO A 61 -10.68 6.16 -14.20
N LYS A 62 -10.33 7.43 -13.99
CA LYS A 62 -8.97 7.84 -13.63
C LYS A 62 -8.62 7.33 -12.22
N PRO A 63 -7.47 6.68 -12.02
CA PRO A 63 -7.08 6.20 -10.70
C PRO A 63 -6.74 7.38 -9.76
N ASN A 64 -7.27 7.34 -8.55
CA ASN A 64 -6.90 8.29 -7.50
C ASN A 64 -5.55 7.90 -6.90
N LEU A 65 -4.51 8.67 -7.24
CA LEU A 65 -3.13 8.38 -6.89
C LEU A 65 -2.71 9.00 -5.55
N SER A 66 -3.38 10.08 -5.11
CA SER A 66 -3.16 10.75 -3.82
C SER A 66 -4.36 10.58 -2.89
N CYS A 67 -4.09 10.45 -1.59
CA CYS A 67 -5.11 10.29 -0.55
C CYS A 67 -5.91 11.60 -0.35
N LYS A 68 -7.03 11.77 -1.05
CA LYS A 68 -8.06 12.76 -0.70
C LYS A 68 -9.07 12.12 0.25
N THR A 69 -8.71 12.00 1.52
CA THR A 69 -9.70 11.88 2.59
C THR A 69 -9.80 13.23 3.28
N SER A 70 -10.77 14.05 2.87
CA SER A 70 -11.30 15.11 3.70
C SER A 70 -12.72 15.49 3.24
N LEU A 71 -13.69 15.23 4.12
CA LEU A 71 -15.04 15.81 4.24
C LEU A 71 -16.19 15.38 3.31
N TYR A 72 -16.03 15.05 2.02
CA TYR A 72 -17.22 14.93 1.14
C TYR A 72 -17.98 13.58 1.18
N MET A 73 -17.46 12.54 1.84
CA MET A 73 -18.11 11.21 1.86
C MET A 73 -19.00 10.95 3.09
N ILE A 74 -19.00 11.83 4.11
CA ILE A 74 -19.86 11.64 5.31
C ILE A 74 -21.30 12.10 5.05
N LEU A 75 -21.54 12.97 4.05
CA LEU A 75 -22.88 13.53 3.75
C LEU A 75 -23.73 12.71 2.76
N TYR A 76 -23.16 11.75 2.02
CA TYR A 76 -23.92 10.98 1.02
C TYR A 76 -24.60 9.71 1.56
N SER A 77 -24.28 9.28 2.79
CA SER A 77 -24.86 8.07 3.39
C SER A 77 -26.21 8.28 4.09
N SER A 78 -26.69 9.52 4.25
CA SER A 78 -27.98 9.82 4.91
C SER A 78 -29.13 10.14 3.95
N LEU A 79 -28.91 10.11 2.62
CA LEU A 79 -29.91 10.51 1.61
C LEU A 79 -30.34 9.41 0.62
N SER A 80 -29.98 8.14 0.85
CA SER A 80 -30.30 7.03 -0.06
C SER A 80 -30.97 5.85 0.65
N THR A 81 -31.84 6.11 1.63
CA THR A 81 -32.84 5.13 2.09
C THR A 81 -34.13 5.36 1.31
N ARG A 82 -34.17 4.92 0.05
CA ARG A 82 -35.39 4.53 -0.67
C ARG A 82 -34.96 3.86 -1.97
N ASP A 83 -35.52 2.68 -2.17
CA ASP A 83 -35.47 1.79 -3.33
C ASP A 83 -34.41 0.69 -3.33
N GLN A 84 -34.95 -0.55 -3.38
CA GLN A 84 -34.34 -1.87 -3.61
C GLN A 84 -34.12 -2.78 -2.39
N ILE A 85 -35.23 -3.20 -1.77
CA ILE A 85 -35.46 -4.54 -1.19
C ILE A 85 -36.94 -4.83 -1.51
N SER A 86 -37.38 -5.85 -2.24
CA SER A 86 -36.90 -7.21 -2.45
C SER A 86 -37.64 -7.84 -3.63
N VAL A 87 -36.91 -8.50 -4.53
CA VAL A 87 -37.43 -9.63 -5.31
C VAL A 87 -37.56 -10.81 -4.36
N LEU A 88 -38.79 -11.29 -4.11
CA LEU A 88 -39.01 -12.63 -3.56
C LEU A 88 -40.36 -13.17 -4.05
N VAL A 89 -40.28 -14.01 -5.09
CA VAL A 89 -41.33 -14.95 -5.53
C VAL A 89 -41.54 -15.99 -4.41
N PRO A 90 -42.79 -16.25 -3.95
CA PRO A 90 -43.41 -17.56 -4.23
C PRO A 90 -44.95 -17.60 -4.30
N GLN A 91 -45.45 -18.44 -5.22
CA GLN A 91 -46.58 -19.41 -5.15
C GLN A 91 -48.04 -19.00 -4.83
N SER A 92 -48.92 -19.51 -5.73
CA SER A 92 -50.28 -20.06 -5.55
C SER A 92 -51.45 -19.16 -5.08
N LEU A 93 -52.34 -18.82 -6.01
CA LEU A 93 -53.65 -19.48 -6.28
C LEU A 93 -54.23 -18.96 -7.61
#